data_AF-A0A9D8VX26-F1
#
_entry.id   AF-A0A9D8VX26-F1
#
_cell.length_a   1.000
_cell.length_b   1.000
_cell.length_c   1.000
_cell.angle_alpha   90.00
_cell.angle_beta   90.00
_cell.angle_gamma   90.00
#
_symmetry.space_group_name_H-M   'P 1'
#
loop_
_entity.id
_entity.type
_entity.pdbx_description
1 polymer ?
#
loop_
_entity_poly.entity_id
_entity_poly.type
_entity_poly.pdbx_seq_one_letter_code
_entity_poly.pdbx_strand_id
1 'polypeptide(L)' 'MSLDDARSKLEEWRRDYNEVRPHSAIGNKPPISLMNGSIAASPP' A
#
# COMPACT_ATOMS: atom_id res chain seq x y z
N MET A 1 -24.70 5.37 8.73
CA MET A 1 -23.59 5.06 7.81
C MET A 1 -24.05 5.41 6.40
N SER A 2 -23.46 6.43 5.76
CA SER A 2 -23.78 6.84 4.38
C SER A 2 -22.80 6.19 3.40
N LEU A 3 -23.08 6.25 2.09
CA LEU A 3 -22.12 5.78 1.07
C LEU A 3 -20.81 6.58 1.10
N ASP A 4 -20.88 7.86 1.45
CA ASP A 4 -19.71 8.73 1.59
C ASP A 4 -18.81 8.31 2.77
N ASP A 5 -19.42 7.99 3.92
CA ASP A 5 -18.74 7.45 5.10
C ASP A 5 -18.10 6.08 4.79
N ALA A 6 -18.80 5.22 4.05
CA ALA A 6 -18.27 3.93 3.62
C ALA A 6 -17.05 4.09 2.69
N ARG A 7 -17.11 5.03 1.73
CA ARG A 7 -15.98 5.34 0.84
C ARG A 7 -14.78 5.86 1.61
N SER A 8 -15.00 6.79 2.55
CA SER A 8 -13.94 7.37 3.37
C SER A 8 -13.21 6.30 4.18
N LYS A 9 -13.95 5.38 4.81
CA LYS A 9 -13.38 4.27 5.58
C LYS A 9 -12.62 3.27 4.71
N LEU A 10 -13.11 2.97 3.51
CA LEU A 10 -12.41 2.10 2.57
C LEU A 10 -11.09 2.71 2.10
N GLU A 11 -11.08 4.01 1.79
CA GLU A 11 -9.86 4.70 1.38
C GLU A 11 -8.86 4.80 2.54
N GLU A 12 -9.32 5.06 3.76
CA GLU A 12 -8.49 5.02 4.96
C GLU A 12 -7.84 3.64 5.14
N TRP A 13 -8.65 2.57 5.07
CA TRP A 13 -8.15 1.20 5.17
C TRP A 13 -7.14 0.86 4.07
N ARG A 14 -7.42 1.27 2.83
CA ARG A 14 -6.52 1.07 1.69
C ARG A 14 -5.17 1.73 1.93
N ARG A 15 -5.15 2.98 2.41
CA ARG A 15 -3.90 3.70 2.70
C ARG A 15 -3.14 3.03 3.83
N ASP A 16 -3.81 2.75 4.94
CA ASP A 16 -3.19 2.10 6.10
C ASP A 16 -2.56 0.75 5.75
N TYR A 17 -3.26 -0.10 4.99
CA TYR A 17 -2.72 -1.40 4.56
C TYR A 17 -1.52 -1.27 3.62
N ASN A 18 -1.58 -0.36 2.66
CA ASN A 18 -0.58 -0.25 1.60
C ASN A 18 0.63 0.62 1.97
N GLU A 19 0.46 1.58 2.88
CA GLU A 19 1.47 2.59 3.17
C GLU A 19 2.06 2.45 4.58
N VAL A 20 1.30 1.90 5.54
CA VAL A 20 1.68 1.90 6.96
C VAL A 20 1.97 0.48 7.46
N ARG A 21 1.07 -0.47 7.22
CA ARG A 21 1.16 -1.80 7.83
C ARG A 21 2.34 -2.60 7.28
N PRO A 22 3.26 -3.08 8.15
CA PRO A 22 4.33 -3.95 7.72
C PRO A 22 3.82 -5.38 7.51
N HIS A 23 4.26 -6.03 6.42
CA HIS A 23 3.91 -7.42 6.13
C HIS A 23 5.15 -8.30 6.13
N SER A 24 5.11 -9.38 6.91
CA SER A 24 6.25 -10.30 7.07
C SER A 24 6.69 -10.96 5.76
N ALA A 25 5.73 -11.23 4.86
CA ALA A 25 6.00 -11.80 3.53
C ALA A 25 6.94 -10.94 2.66
N ILE A 26 7.05 -9.64 2.93
CA ILE A 26 7.88 -8.69 2.18
C ILE A 26 8.97 -8.06 3.04
N GLY A 27 9.45 -8.82 4.05
CA GLY A 27 10.53 -8.40 4.93
C GLY A 27 10.08 -7.38 5.98
N ASN A 28 8.83 -7.50 6.45
CA ASN A 28 8.25 -6.63 7.46
C ASN A 28 8.21 -5.15 7.05
N LYS A 29 7.91 -4.90 5.77
CA LYS A 29 7.78 -3.56 5.16
C LYS A 29 6.36 -3.33 4.67
N PRO A 30 5.91 -2.08 4.52
CA PRO A 30 4.63 -1.80 3.87
C PRO A 30 4.70 -2.07 2.37
N PRO A 31 3.59 -2.48 1.72
CA PRO A 31 3.57 -2.87 0.31
C PRO A 31 4.11 -1.81 -0.64
N ILE A 32 3.87 -0.52 -0.35
CA ILE A 32 4.38 0.60 -1.15
C ILE A 32 5.92 0.59 -1.29
N SER A 33 6.65 0.01 -0.34
CA SER A 33 8.12 -0.10 -0.40
C SER A 33 8.61 -0.92 -1.59
N LEU A 34 7.76 -1.76 -2.20
CA LEU A 34 8.10 -2.56 -3.38
C LEU A 34 7.93 -1.78 -4.70
N MET A 35 7.03 -0.79 -4.74
CA MET A 35 6.70 -0.04 -5.95
C MET A 35 7.90 0.74 -6.51
N ASN A 36 8.83 1.17 -5.64
CA ASN A 36 10.04 1.90 -6.02
C ASN A 36 11.13 1.00 -6.64
N GLY A 37 11.04 -0.33 -6.51
CA GLY A 37 12.05 -1.26 -7.02
C GLY A 37 11.94 -1.59 -8.52
N SER A 38 10.80 -1.31 -9.15
CA SER A 38 10.53 -1.73 -10.54
C SER A 38 11.10 -0.83 -11.63
N ILE A 39 11.52 0.40 -11.29
CA ILE A 39 12.11 1.35 -12.25
C ILE A 39 13.62 1.14 -12.48
N ALA A 40 14.28 0.25 -11.72
CA ALA A 40 15.71 -0.03 -11.86
C ALA A 40 16.03 -1.24 -12.76
N ALA A 41 15.02 -1.94 -13.29
CA ALA A 41 15.19 -3.19 -14.05
C ALA A 41 14.98 -3.04 -15.57
N SER A 42 15.16 -1.83 -16.12
CA SER A 42 15.32 -1.68 -17.58
C SER A 42 16.81 -1.81 -17.92
N PRO A 43 17.24 -2.81 -18.73
CA PRO A 43 18.65 -2.97 -19.13
C PRO A 43 19.08 -1.86 -20.11
N PRO A 44 20.41 -1.68 -20.33
CA PRO A 44 20.99 -0.55 -21.06
C PRO A 44 20.67 -0.52 -22.57
#